data_AF-A0A3E0WWW7-F1
#
_entry.id   AF-A0A3E0WWW7-F1
#
_cell.length_a   1.000
_cell.length_b   1.000
_cell.length_c   1.000
_cell.angle_alpha   90.00
_cell.angle_beta   90.00
_cell.angle_gamma   90.00
#
_symmetry.space_group_name_H-M   'P 1'
#
loop_
_entity.id
_entity.type
_entity.pdbx_description
1 polymer ?
#
loop_
_entity_poly.entity_id
_entity_poly.type
_entity_poly.pdbx_seq_one_letter_code
_entity_poly.pdbx_strand_id
1 'polypeptide(L)'
;MFPEENTDMPKHLVDGLRKQVCAWLLCLGCALPLLSAAEQDPVRQQLQTALLHAEFAADGEKAPAIHYHLHHVINCLVGPRGDAFREEVGNPCEGQGRGLVHDLRGSAGRDEVDLALTAALHGLNAEQVEAARAAGERVHRLLWAAQRALEQ
;
A
#
# COMPACT_ATOMS: atom_id res chain seq x y z
N MET A 1 17.39 -26.58 53.18
CA MET A 1 17.64 -25.31 53.90
C MET A 1 16.88 -24.22 53.15
N PHE A 2 16.13 -23.44 53.91
CA PHE A 2 15.11 -22.44 53.59
C PHE A 2 13.66 -22.94 53.39
N PRO A 3 12.68 -22.26 54.02
CA PRO A 3 11.51 -22.89 54.63
C PRO A 3 10.17 -22.43 54.03
N GLU A 4 9.09 -23.04 54.52
CA GLU A 4 7.68 -22.68 54.28
C GLU A 4 7.33 -21.27 54.77
N GLU A 5 6.43 -20.57 54.07
CA GLU A 5 5.46 -19.69 54.73
C GLU A 5 4.14 -19.66 53.94
N ASN A 6 3.06 -19.85 54.68
CA ASN A 6 1.70 -20.05 54.25
C ASN A 6 0.91 -18.82 54.73
N THR A 7 0.19 -18.08 53.86
CA THR A 7 -0.83 -17.12 54.33
C THR A 7 -2.03 -17.04 53.39
N ASP A 8 -3.05 -17.78 53.83
CA ASP A 8 -4.50 -17.58 53.75
C ASP A 8 -5.01 -16.24 53.17
N MET A 9 -5.85 -16.33 52.13
CA MET A 9 -6.58 -15.19 51.56
C MET A 9 -8.00 -15.08 52.16
N PRO A 10 -8.46 -13.87 52.54
CA PRO A 10 -9.73 -13.69 53.24
C PRO A 10 -10.96 -13.94 52.34
N LYS A 11 -11.88 -14.76 52.86
CA LYS A 11 -13.10 -15.28 52.20
C LYS A 11 -14.21 -14.24 51.96
N HIS A 12 -13.97 -12.96 52.22
CA HIS A 12 -14.94 -11.89 51.96
C HIS A 12 -14.79 -11.23 50.58
N LEU A 13 -13.76 -11.61 49.79
CA LEU A 13 -13.53 -11.07 48.45
C LEU A 13 -14.42 -11.72 47.37
N VAL A 14 -15.09 -12.84 47.66
CA VAL A 14 -15.89 -13.62 46.70
C VAL A 14 -17.40 -13.38 46.76
N ASP A 15 -17.91 -12.68 47.80
CA ASP A 15 -19.36 -12.51 48.00
C ASP A 15 -19.92 -11.16 47.48
N GLY A 16 -19.08 -10.25 46.98
CA GLY A 16 -19.49 -8.94 46.46
C GLY A 16 -19.94 -8.92 45.00
N LEU A 17 -19.71 -9.99 44.24
CA LEU A 17 -19.89 -9.96 42.77
C LEU A 17 -21.27 -10.43 42.29
N ARG A 18 -22.18 -10.79 43.21
CA ARG A 18 -23.42 -11.50 42.84
C ARG A 18 -24.74 -10.77 43.05
N LYS A 19 -24.73 -9.47 43.42
CA LYS A 19 -25.97 -8.71 43.69
C LYS A 19 -25.88 -7.23 43.31
N GLN A 20 -25.80 -6.91 42.02
CA GLN A 20 -26.19 -5.57 41.51
C GLN A 20 -26.32 -5.59 39.99
N VAL A 21 -27.25 -6.41 39.50
CA VAL A 21 -28.00 -6.09 38.28
C VAL A 21 -29.23 -5.30 38.73
N CYS A 22 -29.58 -4.28 37.95
CA CYS A 22 -30.73 -3.37 38.05
C CYS A 22 -30.45 -1.98 38.66
N ALA A 23 -30.72 -0.97 37.83
CA ALA A 23 -30.92 0.44 38.13
C ALA A 23 -29.72 1.39 38.04
N TRP A 24 -29.11 1.49 36.86
CA TRP A 24 -28.64 2.78 36.33
C TRP A 24 -28.92 2.86 34.82
N LEU A 25 -30.23 2.95 34.50
CA LEU A 25 -30.74 3.45 33.23
C LEU A 25 -30.98 4.95 33.43
N LEU A 26 -29.99 5.80 33.11
CA LEU A 26 -30.26 7.22 32.84
C LEU A 26 -29.13 7.85 31.99
N CYS A 27 -29.46 8.10 30.72
CA CYS A 27 -28.88 9.12 29.85
C CYS A 27 -27.35 9.13 29.65
N LEU A 28 -26.83 8.15 28.90
CA LEU A 28 -25.63 8.38 28.08
C LEU A 28 -26.02 8.19 26.62
N GLY A 29 -26.37 9.29 25.96
CA GLY A 29 -26.52 9.31 24.51
C GLY A 29 -25.19 8.91 23.89
N CYS A 30 -25.12 7.69 23.34
CA CYS A 30 -23.97 7.23 22.58
C CYS A 30 -23.85 8.05 21.29
N ALA A 31 -23.19 9.20 21.36
CA ALA A 31 -22.55 9.80 20.22
C ALA A 31 -21.36 8.91 19.85
N LEU A 32 -21.63 7.83 19.11
CA LEU A 32 -20.58 7.10 18.40
C LEU A 32 -19.96 8.10 17.41
N PRO A 33 -18.68 8.46 17.53
CA PRO A 33 -18.04 9.22 16.47
C PRO A 33 -18.08 8.33 15.22
N LEU A 34 -18.75 8.81 14.17
CA LEU A 34 -18.58 8.27 12.82
C LEU A 34 -17.08 8.30 12.52
N LEU A 35 -16.46 7.12 12.52
CA LEU A 35 -15.07 6.98 12.15
C LEU A 35 -15.01 7.22 10.64
N SER A 36 -14.78 8.48 10.23
CA SER A 36 -14.54 8.81 8.83
C SER A 36 -13.36 7.97 8.35
N ALA A 37 -13.56 7.20 7.27
CA ALA A 37 -12.44 6.57 6.57
C ALA A 37 -11.47 7.70 6.20
N ALA A 38 -10.23 7.61 6.68
CA ALA A 38 -9.20 8.53 6.26
C ALA A 38 -9.08 8.39 4.75
N GLU A 39 -9.41 9.45 4.00
CA GLU A 39 -9.18 9.46 2.57
C GLU A 39 -7.66 9.36 2.37
N GLN A 40 -7.18 8.22 1.91
CA GLN A 40 -5.76 8.07 1.60
C GLN A 40 -5.47 8.90 0.36
N ASP A 41 -4.40 9.69 0.40
CA ASP A 41 -3.94 10.49 -0.74
C ASP A 41 -3.87 9.62 -2.02
N PRO A 42 -4.66 9.95 -3.06
CA PRO A 42 -4.68 9.24 -4.35
C PRO A 42 -3.29 9.00 -4.95
N VAL A 43 -2.37 9.95 -4.79
CA VAL A 43 -0.99 9.82 -5.30
C VAL A 43 -0.25 8.73 -4.54
N ARG A 44 -0.32 8.75 -3.20
CA ARG A 44 0.34 7.75 -2.34
C ARG A 44 -0.18 6.33 -2.60
N GLN A 45 -1.50 6.17 -2.79
CA GLN A 45 -2.09 4.86 -3.09
C GLN A 45 -1.58 4.29 -4.43
N GLN A 46 -1.61 5.10 -5.50
CA GLN A 46 -1.11 4.70 -6.82
C GLN A 46 0.37 4.32 -6.76
N LEU A 47 1.18 5.09 -6.03
CA LEU A 47 2.60 4.86 -5.90
C LEU A 47 2.92 3.57 -5.15
N GLN A 48 2.19 3.25 -4.08
CA GLN A 48 2.34 2.00 -3.35
C GLN A 48 2.00 0.78 -4.22
N THR A 49 0.90 0.87 -4.99
CA THR A 49 0.50 -0.19 -5.92
C THR A 49 1.54 -0.38 -7.03
N ALA A 50 2.04 0.71 -7.62
CA ALA A 50 3.08 0.66 -8.64
C ALA A 50 4.42 0.12 -8.09
N LEU A 51 4.80 0.48 -6.86
CA LEU A 51 5.99 -0.06 -6.19
C LEU A 51 5.90 -1.58 -5.99
N LEU A 52 4.76 -2.08 -5.50
CA LEU A 52 4.55 -3.52 -5.31
C LEU A 52 4.71 -4.30 -6.63
N HIS A 53 4.14 -3.78 -7.72
CA HIS A 53 4.30 -4.42 -9.03
C HIS A 53 5.71 -4.28 -9.60
N ALA A 54 6.42 -3.18 -9.33
CA ALA A 54 7.82 -3.05 -9.69
C ALA A 54 8.71 -4.04 -8.93
N GLU A 55 8.41 -4.31 -7.65
CA GLU A 55 9.08 -5.35 -6.85
C GLU A 55 8.82 -6.75 -7.43
N PHE A 56 7.57 -7.09 -7.77
CA PHE A 56 7.28 -8.36 -8.42
C PHE A 56 7.98 -8.52 -9.78
N ALA A 57 8.16 -7.44 -10.54
CA ALA A 57 8.96 -7.45 -11.76
C ALA A 57 10.46 -7.65 -11.47
N ALA A 58 10.97 -7.05 -10.40
CA ALA A 58 12.35 -7.19 -9.94
C ALA A 58 12.67 -8.59 -9.38
N ASP A 59 11.68 -9.30 -8.84
CA ASP A 59 11.86 -10.66 -8.31
C ASP A 59 11.49 -11.76 -9.31
N GLY A 60 10.97 -11.39 -10.49
CA GLY A 60 10.44 -12.34 -11.45
C GLY A 60 11.52 -13.26 -12.07
N GLU A 61 11.15 -14.51 -12.31
CA GLU A 61 12.03 -15.54 -12.89
C GLU A 61 11.78 -15.82 -14.37
N LYS A 62 10.67 -15.32 -14.92
CA LYS A 62 10.24 -15.59 -16.30
C LYS A 62 9.83 -14.28 -16.97
N ALA A 63 10.33 -14.04 -18.19
CA ALA A 63 10.05 -12.82 -18.93
C ALA A 63 8.55 -12.50 -19.05
N PRO A 64 7.64 -13.46 -19.36
CA PRO A 64 6.21 -13.16 -19.41
C PRO A 64 5.62 -12.65 -18.09
N ALA A 65 6.07 -13.19 -16.94
CA ALA A 65 5.60 -12.74 -15.63
C ALA A 65 6.16 -11.36 -15.28
N ILE A 66 7.43 -11.11 -15.61
CA ILE A 66 8.05 -9.78 -15.43
C ILE A 66 7.31 -8.74 -16.28
N HIS A 67 7.05 -9.05 -17.56
CA HIS A 67 6.33 -8.13 -18.46
C HIS A 67 4.91 -7.85 -17.97
N TYR A 68 4.21 -8.86 -17.45
CA TYR A 68 2.89 -8.66 -16.86
C TYR A 68 2.92 -7.64 -15.70
N HIS A 69 3.89 -7.76 -14.80
CA HIS A 69 4.04 -6.81 -13.69
C HIS A 69 4.52 -5.42 -14.15
N LEU A 70 5.40 -5.33 -15.14
CA LEU A 70 5.79 -4.05 -15.75
C LEU A 70 4.59 -3.36 -16.43
N HIS A 71 3.71 -4.12 -17.08
CA HIS A 71 2.48 -3.59 -17.66
C HIS A 71 1.55 -2.98 -16.60
N HIS A 72 1.37 -3.66 -15.47
CA HIS A 72 0.63 -3.12 -14.33
C HIS A 72 1.22 -1.81 -13.82
N VAL A 73 2.56 -1.72 -13.70
CA VAL A 73 3.23 -0.46 -13.34
C VAL A 73 2.86 0.62 -14.36
N ILE A 74 3.04 0.36 -15.65
CA ILE A 74 2.75 1.34 -16.72
C ILE A 74 1.30 1.82 -16.63
N ASN A 75 0.34 0.93 -16.46
CA ASN A 75 -1.08 1.29 -16.31
C ASN A 75 -1.32 2.22 -15.10
N CYS A 76 -0.66 1.95 -13.96
CA CYS A 76 -0.67 2.85 -12.81
C CYS A 76 0.00 4.21 -13.08
N LEU A 77 1.08 4.25 -13.87
CA LEU A 77 1.78 5.49 -14.16
C LEU A 77 0.98 6.39 -15.10
N VAL A 78 0.39 5.82 -16.16
CA VAL A 78 -0.22 6.60 -17.24
C VAL A 78 -1.74 6.76 -17.11
N GLY A 79 -2.40 5.84 -16.39
CA GLY A 79 -3.85 5.78 -16.23
C GLY A 79 -4.61 5.44 -17.54
N PRO A 80 -5.95 5.26 -17.47
CA PRO A 80 -6.75 4.77 -18.62
C PRO A 80 -6.75 5.64 -19.87
N ARG A 81 -6.27 6.89 -19.77
CA ARG A 81 -6.18 7.84 -20.90
C ARG A 81 -4.77 7.99 -21.46
N GLY A 82 -3.78 7.30 -20.89
CA GLY A 82 -2.40 7.38 -21.34
C GLY A 82 -2.11 6.46 -22.52
N ASP A 83 -1.25 6.89 -23.44
CA ASP A 83 -0.99 6.16 -24.71
C ASP A 83 -0.45 4.73 -24.51
N ALA A 84 0.27 4.51 -23.41
CA ALA A 84 0.85 3.21 -23.06
C ALA A 84 -0.10 2.30 -22.26
N PHE A 85 -1.30 2.78 -21.93
CA PHE A 85 -2.28 1.99 -21.18
C PHE A 85 -2.77 0.79 -21.99
N ARG A 86 -2.93 -0.36 -21.33
CA ARG A 86 -3.45 -1.59 -21.92
C ARG A 86 -4.52 -2.18 -21.00
N GLU A 87 -5.78 -2.15 -21.43
CA GLU A 87 -6.91 -2.64 -20.63
C GLU A 87 -6.86 -4.16 -20.45
N GLU A 88 -6.38 -4.87 -21.46
CA GLU A 88 -6.35 -6.34 -21.55
C GLU A 88 -5.49 -7.01 -20.47
N VAL A 89 -4.55 -6.27 -19.88
CA VAL A 89 -3.68 -6.73 -18.77
C VAL A 89 -4.18 -6.26 -17.40
N GLY A 90 -5.24 -5.46 -17.34
CA GLY A 90 -5.84 -4.96 -16.10
C GLY A 90 -5.18 -3.69 -15.53
N ASN A 91 -5.96 -2.92 -14.77
CA ASN A 91 -5.50 -1.69 -14.11
C ASN A 91 -5.57 -1.84 -12.58
N PRO A 92 -4.47 -2.20 -11.89
CA PRO A 92 -4.49 -2.34 -10.44
C PRO A 92 -4.68 -1.00 -9.71
N CYS A 93 -4.44 0.13 -10.39
CA CYS A 93 -4.68 1.48 -9.86
C CYS A 93 -6.06 2.04 -10.21
N GLU A 94 -7.00 1.22 -10.68
CA GLU A 94 -8.37 1.65 -10.98
C GLU A 94 -9.02 2.27 -9.74
N GLY A 95 -9.62 3.45 -9.91
CA GLY A 95 -10.23 4.20 -8.80
C GLY A 95 -9.26 4.88 -7.84
N GLN A 96 -7.94 4.69 -7.97
CA GLN A 96 -6.94 5.32 -7.10
C GLN A 96 -6.48 6.69 -7.61
N GLY A 97 -6.85 7.08 -8.83
CA GLY A 97 -6.47 8.35 -9.44
C GLY A 97 -6.57 8.31 -10.97
N ARG A 98 -5.88 9.23 -11.65
CA ARG A 98 -5.88 9.33 -13.12
C ARG A 98 -4.56 8.87 -13.75
N GLY A 99 -3.67 8.31 -12.96
CA GLY A 99 -2.30 7.96 -13.32
C GLY A 99 -1.29 8.95 -12.72
N LEU A 100 -0.19 8.43 -12.15
CA LEU A 100 0.84 9.24 -11.48
C LEU A 100 1.44 10.32 -12.37
N VAL A 101 1.63 10.06 -13.67
CA VAL A 101 2.09 11.04 -14.66
C VAL A 101 1.17 12.26 -14.73
N HIS A 102 -0.14 12.04 -14.64
CA HIS A 102 -1.12 13.10 -14.64
C HIS A 102 -1.21 13.78 -13.27
N ASP A 103 -1.27 13.00 -12.20
CA ASP A 103 -1.58 13.50 -10.87
C ASP A 103 -0.39 14.21 -10.19
N LEU A 104 0.84 13.96 -10.65
CA LEU A 104 2.04 14.66 -10.20
C LEU A 104 2.44 15.86 -11.08
N ARG A 105 1.60 16.31 -12.01
CA ARG A 105 1.96 17.44 -12.89
C ARG A 105 2.28 18.70 -12.09
N GLY A 106 3.52 19.18 -12.22
CA GLY A 106 4.01 20.36 -11.50
C GLY A 106 4.36 20.12 -10.03
N SER A 107 4.34 18.86 -9.59
CA SER A 107 4.68 18.44 -8.23
C SER A 107 6.05 17.76 -8.18
N ALA A 108 6.63 17.65 -6.98
CA ALA A 108 7.82 16.84 -6.74
C ALA A 108 7.58 15.36 -7.09
N GLY A 109 8.65 14.62 -7.41
CA GLY A 109 8.56 13.20 -7.77
C GLY A 109 8.09 12.92 -9.21
N ARG A 110 7.68 13.96 -9.97
CA ARG A 110 7.17 13.82 -11.33
C ARG A 110 8.21 13.30 -12.32
N ASP A 111 9.44 13.81 -12.23
CA ASP A 111 10.55 13.44 -13.12
C ASP A 111 10.97 11.99 -12.89
N GLU A 112 10.99 11.55 -11.62
CA GLU A 112 11.24 10.16 -11.24
C GLU A 112 10.17 9.22 -11.82
N VAL A 113 8.90 9.63 -11.81
CA VAL A 113 7.81 8.86 -12.43
C VAL A 113 7.97 8.79 -13.96
N ASP A 114 8.44 9.84 -14.64
CA ASP A 114 8.74 9.77 -16.08
C ASP A 114 9.89 8.82 -16.41
N LEU A 115 10.94 8.86 -15.60
CA LEU A 115 12.05 7.93 -15.71
C LEU A 115 11.59 6.50 -15.45
N ALA A 116 10.70 6.28 -14.48
CA ALA A 116 10.13 4.97 -14.18
C ALA A 116 9.30 4.45 -15.36
N LEU A 117 8.46 5.29 -15.97
CA LEU A 117 7.70 4.93 -17.16
C LEU A 117 8.62 4.53 -18.31
N THR A 118 9.66 5.32 -18.58
CA THR A 118 10.65 5.03 -19.62
C THR A 118 11.35 3.69 -19.36
N ALA A 119 11.76 3.44 -18.12
CA ALA A 119 12.40 2.18 -17.73
C ALA A 119 11.45 0.98 -17.87
N ALA A 120 10.18 1.11 -17.49
CA ALA A 120 9.19 0.06 -17.61
C ALA A 120 8.91 -0.29 -19.09
N LEU A 121 8.76 0.73 -19.95
CA LEU A 121 8.58 0.54 -21.39
C LEU A 121 9.79 -0.15 -22.03
N HIS A 122 11.01 0.20 -21.61
CA HIS A 122 12.20 -0.50 -22.06
C HIS A 122 12.22 -1.97 -21.59
N GLY A 123 11.85 -2.21 -20.33
CA GLY A 123 11.76 -3.56 -19.75
C GLY A 123 10.74 -4.47 -20.45
N LEU A 124 9.61 -3.93 -20.91
CA LEU A 124 8.62 -4.69 -21.69
C LEU A 124 9.14 -5.21 -23.03
N ASN A 125 10.15 -4.54 -23.60
CA ASN A 125 10.76 -4.93 -24.87
C ASN A 125 11.98 -5.85 -24.68
N ALA A 126 12.34 -6.20 -23.46
CA ALA A 126 13.50 -7.03 -23.18
C ALA A 126 13.17 -8.52 -23.35
N GLU A 127 13.89 -9.21 -24.23
CA GLU A 127 13.69 -10.66 -24.42
C GLU A 127 14.35 -11.49 -23.30
N GLN A 128 15.44 -10.95 -22.73
CA GLN A 128 16.22 -11.63 -21.70
C GLN A 128 15.64 -11.36 -20.31
N VAL A 129 15.40 -12.43 -19.56
CA VAL A 129 14.85 -12.38 -18.19
C VAL A 129 15.63 -11.39 -17.31
N GLU A 130 16.96 -11.46 -17.33
CA GLU A 130 17.82 -10.59 -16.51
C GLU A 130 17.69 -9.10 -16.88
N ALA A 131 17.53 -8.80 -18.18
CA ALA A 131 17.34 -7.42 -18.63
C ALA A 131 15.95 -6.88 -18.22
N ALA A 132 14.91 -7.71 -18.34
CA ALA A 132 13.56 -7.36 -17.88
C ALA A 132 13.54 -7.15 -16.35
N ARG A 133 14.22 -8.01 -15.59
CA ARG A 133 14.37 -7.91 -14.13
C ARG A 133 15.08 -6.63 -13.72
N ALA A 134 16.21 -6.32 -14.35
CA ALA A 134 16.96 -5.10 -14.10
C ALA A 134 16.13 -3.83 -14.39
N ALA A 135 15.21 -3.90 -15.37
CA ALA A 135 14.25 -2.83 -15.59
C ALA A 135 13.26 -2.72 -14.43
N GLY A 136 12.70 -3.83 -13.92
CA GLY A 136 11.86 -3.86 -12.72
C GLY A 136 12.54 -3.23 -11.50
N GLU A 137 13.79 -3.60 -11.21
CA GLU A 137 14.58 -3.00 -10.14
C GLU A 137 14.78 -1.49 -10.32
N ARG A 138 15.07 -1.06 -11.56
CA ARG A 138 15.25 0.35 -11.89
C ARG A 138 13.96 1.14 -11.68
N VAL A 139 12.83 0.59 -12.12
CA VAL A 139 11.50 1.17 -11.91
C VAL A 139 11.23 1.30 -10.41
N HIS A 140 11.44 0.24 -9.63
CA HIS A 140 11.24 0.26 -8.18
C HIS A 140 12.06 1.39 -7.51
N ARG A 141 13.36 1.49 -7.83
CA ARG A 141 14.24 2.55 -7.28
C ARG A 141 13.76 3.96 -7.63
N LEU A 142 13.27 4.16 -8.85
CA LEU A 142 12.76 5.47 -9.30
C LEU A 142 11.45 5.83 -8.61
N LEU A 143 10.51 4.89 -8.49
CA LEU A 143 9.27 5.12 -7.76
C LEU A 143 9.51 5.35 -6.27
N TRP A 144 10.51 4.69 -5.68
CA TRP A 144 10.93 4.95 -4.30
C TRP A 144 11.53 6.36 -4.15
N ALA A 145 12.29 6.82 -5.14
CA ALA A 145 12.79 8.20 -5.15
C ALA A 145 11.64 9.22 -5.27
N ALA A 146 10.63 8.95 -6.12
CA ALA A 146 9.43 9.76 -6.22
C ALA A 146 8.69 9.84 -4.88
N GLN A 147 8.56 8.72 -4.17
CA GLN A 147 7.91 8.67 -2.86
C GLN A 147 8.61 9.59 -1.86
N ARG A 148 9.93 9.50 -1.77
CA ARG A 148 10.72 10.35 -0.87
C ARG A 148 10.68 11.83 -1.26
N ALA A 149 10.49 12.15 -2.54
CA ALA A 149 10.36 13.53 -3.00
C ALA A 149 9.01 14.15 -2.54
N LEU A 150 7.97 13.34 -2.35
CA LEU A 150 6.66 13.78 -1.86
C LEU A 150 6.59 13.96 -0.34
N GLU A 151 7.57 13.45 0.39
CA GLU A 151 7.65 13.51 1.85
C GLU A 151 8.50 14.69 2.36
N GLN A 152 9.07 15.49 1.46
CA GLN A 152 9.89 16.67 1.74
C GLN A 152 9.06 17.96 1.66
#